data_AF-A0A0V0UAS0-F1
#
_entry.id   AF-A0A0V0UAS0-F1
#
_cell.length_a   1.000
_cell.length_b   1.000
_cell.length_c   1.000
_cell.angle_alpha   90.00
_cell.angle_beta   90.00
_cell.angle_gamma   90.00
#
_symmetry.space_group_name_H-M   'P 1'
#
loop_
_entity.id
_entity.type
_entity.pdbx_description
1 polymer ?
#
loop_
_entity_poly.entity_id
_entity_poly.type
_entity_poly.pdbx_seq_one_letter_code
_entity_poly.pdbx_strand_id
1 'polypeptide(L)'
;MQSVTCIEVFVKQRTALRNLYRDSHNIVRISVWKSFRDRLVKRGHMNIVGHLSSAFPRTQHDPSSFLLDIFFVSGDLIGCCMNGSLKMISEGEPDVFLLFTRSFILRRVTAQGLCIENDMINVRNVSEEELRSYTTTVQNALNAPPQVNQQIGQITSPSVSNNTSVNLGSQVAQSPVAMGELLSRETNLRLEWAMKCLEDNGWQYNDAKNAFLRLLEQGNVPPQAFRN
;
A
#
# COMPACT_ATOMS: atom_id res chain seq x y z
N MET A 1 -12.68 1.36 -17.17
CA MET A 1 -11.22 1.29 -17.47
C MET A 1 -10.53 2.66 -17.48
N GLN A 2 -9.74 2.95 -16.44
CA GLN A 2 -8.80 4.08 -16.38
C GLN A 2 -7.41 3.57 -15.95
N SER A 3 -6.34 4.09 -16.55
CA SER A 3 -4.96 3.73 -16.16
C SER A 3 -4.12 4.95 -15.78
N VAL A 4 -3.29 4.81 -14.74
CA VAL A 4 -2.41 5.85 -14.19
C VAL A 4 -1.02 5.28 -13.93
N THR A 5 0.01 5.95 -14.43
CA THR A 5 1.40 5.55 -14.21
C THR A 5 2.05 6.59 -13.30
N CYS A 6 2.65 6.21 -12.16
CA CYS A 6 3.38 7.13 -11.27
C CYS A 6 4.81 6.61 -11.10
N ILE A 7 5.83 7.43 -11.30
CA ILE A 7 7.22 6.95 -11.38
C ILE A 7 8.17 7.86 -10.60
N GLU A 8 9.02 7.24 -9.78
CA GLU A 8 10.22 7.85 -9.18
C GLU A 8 11.48 7.10 -9.67
N VAL A 9 12.27 7.74 -10.53
CA VAL A 9 13.48 7.15 -11.17
C VAL A 9 14.67 8.09 -11.01
N PHE A 10 15.81 7.55 -10.55
CA PHE A 10 17.06 8.27 -10.26
C PHE A 10 18.29 7.71 -11.02
N VAL A 11 18.16 7.29 -12.28
CA VAL A 11 19.31 6.77 -13.07
C VAL A 11 19.50 7.59 -14.34
N LYS A 12 20.76 7.71 -14.79
CA LYS A 12 21.18 8.34 -16.06
C LYS A 12 20.19 7.98 -17.17
N GLN A 13 19.53 9.00 -17.71
CA GLN A 13 18.31 8.85 -18.50
C GLN A 13 18.54 8.13 -19.82
N ARG A 14 18.25 6.82 -19.85
CA ARG A 14 17.95 6.10 -21.08
C ARG A 14 16.66 6.63 -21.70
N THR A 15 16.56 6.64 -23.04
CA THR A 15 15.36 7.08 -23.77
C THR A 15 14.09 6.38 -23.30
N ALA A 16 14.19 5.09 -22.97
CA ALA A 16 13.08 4.29 -22.43
C ALA A 16 12.56 4.82 -21.07
N LEU A 17 13.47 5.10 -20.14
CA LEU A 17 13.13 5.69 -18.83
C LEU A 17 12.63 7.14 -18.98
N ARG A 18 13.07 7.85 -20.02
CA ARG A 18 12.61 9.21 -20.32
C ARG A 18 11.13 9.23 -20.74
N ASN A 19 10.68 8.28 -21.54
CA ASN A 19 9.26 8.18 -21.93
C ASN A 19 8.37 7.90 -20.72
N LEU A 20 8.80 6.96 -19.87
CA LEU A 20 8.17 6.66 -18.59
C LEU A 20 8.08 7.89 -17.69
N TYR A 21 9.19 8.62 -17.53
CA TYR A 21 9.22 9.85 -16.73
C TYR A 21 8.30 10.95 -17.28
N ARG A 22 8.27 11.14 -18.60
CA ARG A 22 7.42 12.15 -19.27
C ARG A 22 5.93 11.91 -18.99
N ASP A 23 5.54 10.64 -18.92
CA ASP A 23 4.15 10.24 -18.74
C ASP A 23 3.85 9.88 -17.27
N SER A 24 4.77 10.17 -16.34
CA SER A 24 4.60 9.98 -14.89
C SER A 24 3.56 10.96 -14.31
N HIS A 25 2.63 10.43 -13.53
CA HIS A 25 1.51 11.14 -12.93
C HIS A 25 1.69 11.24 -11.40
N ASN A 26 2.57 12.13 -10.95
CA ASN A 26 2.74 12.45 -9.54
C ASN A 26 1.91 13.68 -9.16
N ILE A 27 0.72 13.47 -8.56
CA ILE A 27 -0.23 14.55 -8.24
C ILE A 27 0.34 15.56 -7.24
N VAL A 28 1.23 15.12 -6.34
CA VAL A 28 1.91 15.99 -5.36
C VAL A 28 2.87 16.96 -6.05
N ARG A 29 3.52 16.53 -7.15
CA ARG A 29 4.46 17.35 -7.92
C ARG A 29 3.81 18.10 -9.10
N ILE A 30 2.61 17.73 -9.55
CA ILE A 30 1.87 18.42 -10.63
C ILE A 30 1.10 19.62 -10.04
N SER A 31 1.83 20.56 -9.44
CA SER A 31 1.27 21.76 -8.81
C SER A 31 0.79 22.82 -9.80
N VAL A 32 0.95 22.63 -11.13
CA VAL A 32 0.84 23.76 -12.08
C VAL A 32 -0.29 23.62 -13.11
N TRP A 33 -0.80 22.43 -13.44
CA TRP A 33 -1.79 22.31 -14.52
C TRP A 33 -2.83 21.20 -14.30
N LYS A 34 -4.05 21.59 -13.94
CA LYS A 34 -5.23 20.69 -13.86
C LYS A 34 -5.47 19.96 -15.20
N SER A 35 -5.24 20.65 -16.33
CA SER A 35 -5.35 20.11 -17.70
C SER A 35 -4.30 19.05 -18.03
N PHE A 36 -3.12 19.06 -17.39
CA PHE A 36 -2.11 18.00 -17.59
C PHE A 36 -2.51 16.69 -16.90
N ARG A 37 -3.25 16.75 -15.78
CA ARG A 37 -3.68 15.55 -15.04
C ARG A 37 -4.58 14.67 -15.90
N ASP A 38 -5.56 15.27 -16.55
CA ASP A 38 -6.48 14.52 -17.42
C ASP A 38 -5.81 13.89 -18.63
N ARG A 39 -4.72 14.48 -19.13
CA ARG A 39 -3.92 13.92 -20.23
C ARG A 39 -3.11 12.70 -19.81
N LEU A 40 -2.65 12.67 -18.56
CA LEU A 40 -1.82 11.59 -18.02
C LEU A 40 -2.65 10.36 -17.64
N VAL A 41 -3.92 10.55 -17.27
CA VAL A 41 -4.88 9.44 -17.09
C VAL A 41 -5.35 8.92 -18.45
N LYS A 42 -5.07 7.66 -18.75
CA LYS A 42 -5.49 7.04 -20.02
C LYS A 42 -6.87 6.42 -19.86
N ARG A 43 -7.79 6.81 -20.75
CA ARG A 43 -9.20 6.37 -20.75
C ARG A 43 -9.57 5.75 -22.09
N GLY A 44 -10.31 4.65 -22.05
CA GLY A 44 -10.70 3.87 -23.23
C GLY A 44 -9.61 2.89 -23.65
N HIS A 45 -10.03 1.70 -24.11
CA HIS A 45 -9.14 0.56 -24.37
C HIS A 45 -7.99 0.91 -25.34
N MET A 46 -8.30 1.61 -26.44
CA MET A 46 -7.28 1.97 -27.44
C MET A 46 -6.19 2.90 -26.90
N ASN A 47 -6.56 3.92 -26.11
CA ASN A 47 -5.59 4.84 -25.52
C ASN A 47 -4.72 4.15 -24.46
N ILE A 48 -5.30 3.22 -23.72
CA ILE A 48 -4.59 2.46 -22.68
C ILE A 48 -3.58 1.52 -23.34
N VAL A 49 -4.02 0.70 -24.30
CA VAL A 49 -3.13 -0.22 -25.03
C VAL A 49 -2.05 0.57 -25.78
N GLY A 50 -2.43 1.65 -26.48
CA GLY A 50 -1.47 2.50 -27.17
C GLY A 50 -0.42 3.13 -26.24
N HIS A 51 -0.82 3.56 -25.04
CA HIS A 51 0.12 4.05 -24.04
C HIS A 51 1.04 2.94 -23.50
N LEU A 52 0.49 1.78 -23.14
CA LEU A 52 1.29 0.65 -22.66
C LEU A 52 2.30 0.18 -23.73
N SER A 53 1.92 0.17 -25.01
CA SER A 53 2.81 -0.24 -26.09
C SER A 53 3.88 0.80 -26.46
N SER A 54 3.61 2.09 -26.31
CA SER A 54 4.50 3.16 -26.78
C SER A 54 5.35 3.81 -25.68
N ALA A 55 4.83 3.88 -24.45
CA ALA A 55 5.52 4.54 -23.34
C ALA A 55 6.40 3.58 -22.54
N PHE A 56 6.00 2.31 -22.40
CA PHE A 56 6.79 1.30 -21.72
C PHE A 56 7.79 0.66 -22.69
N PRO A 57 9.05 0.48 -22.30
CA PRO A 57 9.99 -0.34 -23.06
C PRO A 57 9.55 -1.81 -23.05
N ARG A 58 10.21 -2.63 -23.86
CA ARG A 58 10.08 -4.09 -23.74
C ARG A 58 10.56 -4.50 -22.35
N THR A 59 9.71 -5.23 -21.62
CA THR A 59 10.01 -5.71 -20.28
C THR A 59 9.83 -7.22 -20.20
N GLN A 60 10.69 -7.88 -19.43
CA GLN A 60 10.47 -9.25 -18.96
C GLN A 60 10.26 -9.21 -17.46
N HIS A 61 9.10 -9.67 -17.01
CA HIS A 61 8.81 -9.80 -15.58
C HIS A 61 9.33 -11.14 -15.07
N ASP A 62 9.63 -11.21 -13.78
CA ASP A 62 9.91 -12.47 -13.09
C ASP A 62 8.70 -12.87 -12.21
N PRO A 63 7.85 -13.80 -12.66
CA PRO A 63 6.68 -14.24 -11.90
C PRO A 63 7.02 -14.89 -10.56
N SER A 64 8.21 -15.47 -10.41
CA SER A 64 8.63 -16.07 -9.14
C SER A 64 8.83 -15.02 -8.05
N SER A 65 9.01 -13.76 -8.45
CA SER A 65 9.19 -12.61 -7.58
C SER A 65 7.87 -11.90 -7.21
N PHE A 66 6.73 -12.39 -7.70
CA PHE A 66 5.45 -11.70 -7.53
C PHE A 66 4.83 -11.95 -6.15
N LEU A 67 4.41 -10.86 -5.51
CA LEU A 67 3.55 -10.88 -4.33
C LEU A 67 2.23 -10.20 -4.67
N LEU A 68 1.12 -10.89 -4.40
CA LEU A 68 -0.22 -10.41 -4.69
C LEU A 68 -1.03 -10.26 -3.40
N ASP A 69 -1.39 -9.01 -3.08
CA ASP A 69 -2.23 -8.68 -1.95
C ASP A 69 -3.63 -8.31 -2.45
N ILE A 70 -4.65 -9.01 -1.97
CA ILE A 70 -6.06 -8.63 -2.20
C ILE A 70 -6.50 -7.77 -1.02
N PHE A 71 -6.71 -6.48 -1.26
CA PHE A 71 -6.98 -5.51 -0.20
C PHE A 71 -8.47 -5.17 -0.03
N PHE A 72 -9.34 -5.50 -1.00
CA PHE A 72 -10.79 -5.57 -0.77
C PHE A 72 -11.48 -6.48 -1.78
N VAL A 73 -12.65 -6.98 -1.40
CA VAL A 73 -13.63 -7.61 -2.30
C VAL A 73 -15.01 -7.06 -1.94
N SER A 74 -15.75 -6.57 -2.92
CA SER A 74 -17.09 -6.01 -2.73
C SER A 74 -17.97 -6.29 -3.95
N GLY A 75 -18.92 -7.20 -3.80
CA GLY A 75 -19.73 -7.70 -4.92
C GLY A 75 -18.83 -8.29 -6.00
N ASP A 76 -18.98 -7.83 -7.24
CA ASP A 76 -18.15 -8.24 -8.37
C ASP A 76 -16.81 -7.49 -8.46
N LEU A 77 -16.49 -6.57 -7.54
CA LEU A 77 -15.23 -5.83 -7.56
C LEU A 77 -14.17 -6.44 -6.66
N ILE A 78 -12.94 -6.48 -7.15
CA ILE A 78 -11.75 -6.97 -6.42
C ILE A 78 -10.66 -5.90 -6.53
N GLY A 79 -10.18 -5.42 -5.39
CA GLY A 79 -8.99 -4.58 -5.32
C GLY A 79 -7.77 -5.43 -4.99
N CYS A 80 -6.75 -5.40 -5.85
CA CYS A 80 -5.50 -6.10 -5.59
C CYS A 80 -4.27 -5.27 -5.94
N CYS A 81 -3.17 -5.54 -5.24
CA CYS A 81 -1.88 -4.92 -5.42
C CYS A 81 -0.85 -6.00 -5.69
N MET A 82 -0.12 -5.87 -6.80
CA MET A 82 0.91 -6.81 -7.20
C MET A 82 2.26 -6.12 -7.13
N ASN A 83 3.19 -6.69 -6.36
CA ASN A 83 4.57 -6.27 -6.30
C ASN A 83 5.44 -7.28 -7.03
N GLY A 84 6.52 -6.83 -7.65
CA GLY A 84 7.44 -7.74 -8.33
C GLY A 84 8.65 -7.06 -8.92
N SER A 85 9.54 -7.88 -9.48
CA SER A 85 10.67 -7.42 -10.27
C SER A 85 10.41 -7.58 -11.76
N LEU A 86 10.97 -6.66 -12.53
CA LEU A 86 11.02 -6.75 -13.99
C LEU A 86 12.37 -6.24 -14.48
N LYS A 87 12.76 -6.67 -15.67
CA LYS A 87 13.90 -6.11 -16.39
C LYS A 87 13.45 -5.47 -17.69
N MET A 88 14.01 -4.31 -17.98
CA MET A 88 13.88 -3.65 -19.28
C MET A 88 14.91 -4.23 -20.23
N ILE A 89 14.44 -4.69 -21.39
CA ILE A 89 15.25 -5.31 -22.43
C ILE A 89 15.40 -4.31 -23.58
N SER A 90 16.64 -4.05 -23.98
CA SER A 90 16.97 -3.24 -25.15
C SER A 90 18.10 -3.91 -25.93
N GLU A 91 17.98 -3.95 -27.25
CA GLU A 91 19.04 -4.49 -28.10
C GLU A 91 20.31 -3.64 -27.97
N GLY A 92 21.46 -4.30 -27.80
CA GLY A 92 22.78 -3.65 -27.71
C GLY A 92 23.10 -2.96 -26.38
N GLU A 93 22.23 -3.06 -25.38
CA GLU A 93 22.38 -2.38 -24.09
C GLU A 93 22.20 -3.38 -22.93
N PRO A 94 22.91 -3.23 -21.80
CA PRO A 94 22.72 -4.12 -20.66
C PRO A 94 21.30 -3.99 -20.08
N ASP A 95 20.77 -5.11 -19.59
CA ASP A 95 19.48 -5.17 -18.92
C ASP A 95 19.43 -4.22 -17.72
N VAL A 96 18.29 -3.57 -17.51
CA VAL A 96 18.05 -2.74 -16.31
C VAL A 96 16.92 -3.34 -15.51
N PHE A 97 17.23 -3.68 -14.26
CA PHE A 97 16.26 -4.18 -13.31
C PHE A 97 15.49 -3.05 -12.64
N LEU A 98 14.20 -3.27 -12.47
CA LEU A 98 13.27 -2.38 -11.80
C LEU A 98 12.42 -3.20 -10.82
N LEU A 99 11.96 -2.54 -9.76
CA LEU A 99 10.84 -3.03 -8.96
C LEU A 99 9.58 -2.28 -9.38
N PHE A 100 8.47 -3.00 -9.39
CA PHE A 100 7.17 -2.43 -9.69
C PHE A 100 6.16 -2.76 -8.59
N THR A 101 5.20 -1.85 -8.45
CA THR A 101 3.97 -2.05 -7.69
C THR A 101 2.82 -1.69 -8.63
N ARG A 102 1.91 -2.64 -8.88
CA ARG A 102 0.79 -2.45 -9.79
C ARG A 102 -0.53 -2.78 -9.10
N SER A 103 -1.37 -1.79 -8.94
CA SER A 103 -2.68 -1.91 -8.31
C SER A 103 -3.76 -2.02 -9.37
N PHE A 104 -4.63 -3.01 -9.23
CA PHE A 104 -5.78 -3.22 -10.09
C PHE A 104 -7.08 -3.09 -9.30
N ILE A 105 -8.07 -2.51 -9.96
CA ILE A 105 -9.48 -2.75 -9.63
C ILE A 105 -10.00 -3.66 -10.71
N LEU A 106 -10.40 -4.87 -10.34
CA LEU A 106 -10.92 -5.88 -11.24
C LEU A 106 -12.43 -5.99 -11.04
N ARG A 107 -13.16 -6.27 -12.11
CA ARG A 107 -14.56 -6.68 -12.09
C ARG A 107 -14.68 -8.13 -12.54
N ARG A 108 -15.41 -8.95 -11.79
CA ARG A 108 -15.82 -10.28 -12.22
C ARG A 108 -16.90 -10.17 -13.29
N VAL A 109 -16.65 -10.77 -14.45
CA VAL A 109 -17.58 -10.79 -15.60
C VAL A 109 -18.23 -12.16 -15.74
N THR A 110 -17.46 -13.22 -15.48
CA THR A 110 -17.95 -14.60 -15.45
C THR A 110 -17.30 -15.34 -14.28
N ALA A 111 -17.63 -16.62 -14.09
CA ALA A 111 -17.05 -17.43 -13.01
C ALA A 111 -15.50 -17.39 -13.00
N GLN A 112 -14.87 -17.36 -14.17
CA GLN A 112 -13.40 -17.31 -14.35
C GLN A 112 -12.92 -16.05 -15.09
N GLY A 113 -13.84 -15.19 -15.54
CA GLY A 113 -13.52 -13.99 -16.31
C GLY A 113 -13.39 -12.75 -15.43
N LEU A 114 -12.24 -12.10 -15.50
CA LEU A 114 -11.97 -10.81 -14.85
C LEU A 114 -11.74 -9.74 -15.92
N CYS A 115 -12.26 -8.55 -15.68
CA CYS A 115 -12.01 -7.35 -16.47
C CYS A 115 -11.28 -6.32 -15.60
N ILE A 116 -10.26 -5.66 -16.15
CA ILE A 116 -9.55 -4.59 -15.46
C ILE A 116 -10.37 -3.29 -15.57
N GLU A 117 -10.84 -2.75 -14.45
CA GLU A 117 -11.55 -1.47 -14.38
C GLU A 117 -10.63 -0.29 -14.08
N ASN A 118 -9.61 -0.50 -13.26
CA ASN A 118 -8.56 0.48 -13.04
C ASN A 118 -7.20 -0.21 -12.98
N ASP A 119 -6.17 0.47 -13.47
CA ASP A 119 -4.80 -0.04 -13.53
C ASP A 119 -3.82 1.08 -13.19
N MET A 120 -3.19 0.99 -12.01
CA MET A 120 -2.16 1.91 -11.60
C MET A 120 -0.83 1.21 -11.48
N ILE A 121 0.22 1.71 -12.13
CA ILE A 121 1.57 1.14 -12.05
C ILE A 121 2.57 2.17 -11.51
N ASN A 122 3.39 1.73 -10.56
CA ASN A 122 4.60 2.38 -10.12
C ASN A 122 5.82 1.54 -10.47
N VAL A 123 6.86 2.18 -10.99
CA VAL A 123 8.15 1.55 -11.29
C VAL A 123 9.28 2.41 -10.74
N ARG A 124 10.30 1.74 -10.22
CA ARG A 124 11.51 2.39 -9.71
C ARG A 124 12.75 1.56 -10.00
N ASN A 125 13.90 2.23 -9.98
CA ASN A 125 15.17 1.55 -10.04
C ASN A 125 15.42 0.73 -8.77
N VAL A 126 16.22 -0.31 -8.93
CA VAL A 126 16.65 -1.20 -7.84
C VAL A 126 18.14 -1.50 -8.03
N SER A 127 18.90 -1.53 -6.94
CA SER A 127 20.29 -2.00 -6.96
C SER A 127 20.33 -3.53 -7.04
N GLU A 128 21.45 -4.12 -7.45
CA GLU A 128 21.57 -5.57 -7.44
C GLU A 128 21.42 -6.17 -6.03
N GLU A 129 21.96 -5.49 -5.02
CA GLU A 129 21.85 -5.91 -3.63
C GLU A 129 20.40 -5.90 -3.14
N GLU A 130 19.68 -4.81 -3.41
CA GLU A 130 18.27 -4.68 -3.05
C GLU A 130 17.39 -5.69 -3.79
N LEU A 131 17.68 -5.94 -5.07
CA LEU A 131 16.96 -6.95 -5.86
C LEU A 131 17.17 -8.35 -5.28
N ARG A 132 18.40 -8.71 -4.92
CA ARG A 132 18.70 -10.00 -4.26
C ARG A 132 17.95 -10.11 -2.93
N SER A 133 17.99 -9.06 -2.11
CA SER A 133 17.26 -9.01 -0.84
C SER A 133 15.75 -9.18 -1.04
N TYR A 134 15.17 -8.53 -2.04
CA TYR A 134 13.75 -8.68 -2.39
C TYR A 134 13.43 -10.13 -2.75
N THR A 135 14.17 -10.73 -3.68
CA THR A 135 13.95 -12.13 -4.10
C THR A 135 14.11 -13.12 -2.95
N THR A 136 15.12 -12.96 -2.08
CA THR A 136 15.27 -13.79 -0.88
C THR A 136 14.08 -13.65 0.06
N THR A 137 13.58 -12.42 0.27
CA THR A 137 12.41 -12.17 1.14
C THR A 137 11.16 -12.84 0.58
N VAL A 138 10.90 -12.71 -0.72
CA VAL A 138 9.78 -13.37 -1.40
C VAL A 138 9.88 -14.89 -1.26
N GLN A 139 11.05 -15.46 -1.52
CA GLN A 139 11.25 -16.90 -1.43
C GLN A 139 11.02 -17.43 -0.01
N ASN A 140 11.48 -16.69 1.00
CA ASN A 140 11.25 -17.03 2.40
C ASN A 140 9.76 -16.96 2.76
N ALA A 141 9.03 -15.96 2.27
CA ALA A 141 7.59 -15.83 2.49
C ALA A 141 6.80 -16.99 1.86
N LEU A 142 7.20 -17.44 0.67
CA LEU A 142 6.59 -18.61 0.00
C LEU A 142 6.88 -19.93 0.71
N ASN A 143 8.05 -20.03 1.36
CA ASN A 143 8.46 -21.22 2.10
C ASN A 143 7.97 -21.22 3.56
N ALA A 144 7.41 -20.11 4.06
CA ALA A 144 6.90 -20.03 5.41
C ALA A 144 5.66 -20.93 5.58
N PRO A 145 5.52 -21.66 6.70
CA PRO A 145 4.32 -22.44 6.95
C PRO A 145 3.10 -21.50 7.02
N PRO A 146 1.96 -21.88 6.41
CA PRO A 146 0.76 -21.05 6.44
C PRO A 146 0.34 -20.83 7.90
N GLN A 147 0.44 -19.59 8.37
CA GLN A 147 -0.15 -19.17 9.64
C GLN A 147 -1.67 -19.14 9.43
N VAL A 148 -2.31 -20.28 9.68
CA VAL A 148 -3.77 -20.38 9.72
C VAL A 148 -4.25 -19.62 10.95
N ASN A 149 -4.53 -18.32 10.79
CA ASN A 149 -5.36 -17.59 11.75
C ASN A 149 -6.81 -18.01 11.56
N GLN A 150 -7.14 -19.21 12.04
CA GLN A 150 -8.51 -19.60 12.36
C GLN A 150 -8.95 -18.83 13.60
N GLN A 151 -9.45 -17.62 13.43
CA GLN A 151 -10.29 -16.99 14.45
C GLN A 151 -11.58 -16.49 13.81
N ILE A 152 -12.41 -17.46 13.42
CA ILE A 152 -13.85 -17.28 13.30
C ILE A 152 -14.48 -18.25 14.30
N GLY A 153 -14.99 -17.70 15.41
CA GLY A 153 -15.92 -18.39 16.32
C GLY A 153 -15.30 -18.91 17.62
N GLN A 154 -15.42 -18.14 18.70
CA GLN A 154 -16.21 -18.53 19.87
C GLN A 154 -16.22 -17.41 20.92
N ILE A 155 -17.44 -17.02 21.27
CA ILE A 155 -17.76 -16.12 22.37
C ILE A 155 -17.92 -17.02 23.60
N THR A 156 -17.04 -16.89 24.59
CA THR A 156 -17.30 -17.38 25.94
C THR A 156 -16.90 -16.31 26.94
N SER A 157 -17.87 -15.95 27.77
CA SER A 157 -17.81 -14.94 28.83
C SER A 157 -16.76 -15.27 29.91
N PRO A 158 -16.24 -14.28 30.64
CA PRO A 158 -15.07 -14.45 31.49
C PRO A 158 -15.44 -15.03 32.86
N SER A 159 -14.73 -16.07 33.30
CA SER A 159 -14.64 -16.45 34.71
C SER A 159 -13.34 -15.92 35.30
N VAL A 160 -13.49 -15.38 36.50
CA VAL A 160 -12.50 -14.67 37.32
C VAL A 160 -11.47 -15.67 37.88
N SER A 161 -10.17 -15.36 37.82
CA SER A 161 -9.20 -15.74 38.84
C SER A 161 -7.86 -15.00 38.68
N ASN A 162 -7.29 -14.68 39.83
CA ASN A 162 -6.29 -13.66 40.09
C ASN A 162 -4.85 -14.05 39.72
N ASN A 163 -4.05 -13.00 39.50
CA ASN A 163 -2.61 -12.91 39.68
C ASN A 163 -1.72 -13.95 38.97
N THR A 164 -1.16 -13.54 37.84
CA THR A 164 0.30 -13.60 37.64
C THR A 164 0.71 -12.64 36.54
N SER A 165 1.65 -11.76 36.87
CA SER A 165 2.28 -10.82 35.97
C SER A 165 2.92 -11.56 34.79
N VAL A 166 2.37 -11.38 33.58
CA VAL A 166 3.05 -11.77 32.34
C VAL A 166 3.24 -10.52 31.51
N ASN A 167 4.52 -10.20 31.34
CA ASN A 167 5.08 -9.10 30.60
C ASN A 167 4.67 -9.20 29.12
N LEU A 168 3.69 -8.42 28.66
CA LEU A 168 3.30 -8.34 27.25
C LEU A 168 4.06 -7.21 26.54
N GLY A 169 5.38 -7.35 26.55
CA GLY A 169 6.27 -6.61 25.66
C GLY A 169 6.55 -7.46 24.43
N SER A 170 5.68 -7.41 23.42
CA SER A 170 6.02 -7.87 22.07
C SER A 170 5.13 -7.22 21.03
N GLN A 171 5.66 -6.10 20.50
CA GLN A 171 5.62 -5.70 19.09
C GLN A 171 4.45 -6.27 18.27
N VAL A 172 3.28 -5.70 18.48
CA VAL A 172 2.25 -5.76 17.46
C VAL A 172 2.61 -4.67 16.45
N ALA A 173 3.02 -5.05 15.24
CA ALA A 173 3.05 -4.14 14.11
C ALA A 173 1.58 -3.76 13.79
N GLN A 174 1.03 -2.86 14.59
CA GLN A 174 -0.33 -2.36 14.44
C GLN A 174 -0.30 -1.32 13.34
N SER A 175 -1.05 -1.56 12.27
CA SER A 175 -1.36 -0.54 11.29
C SER A 175 -1.77 0.77 12.00
N PRO A 176 -1.38 1.96 11.49
CA PRO A 176 -1.81 3.26 12.00
C PRO A 176 -3.30 3.32 12.37
N VAL A 177 -4.15 2.70 11.55
CA VAL A 177 -5.60 2.63 11.76
C VAL A 177 -5.97 1.78 12.99
N ALA A 178 -5.32 0.64 13.19
CA ALA A 178 -5.58 -0.24 14.33
C ALA A 178 -5.19 0.43 15.67
N MET A 179 -4.05 1.15 15.71
CA MET A 179 -3.69 1.96 16.88
C MET A 179 -4.70 3.09 17.13
N GLY A 180 -5.17 3.74 16.06
CA GLY A 180 -6.19 4.79 16.15
C GLY A 180 -7.51 4.28 16.71
N GLU A 181 -8.00 3.14 16.22
CA GLU A 181 -9.22 2.49 16.71
C GLU A 181 -9.10 2.07 18.17
N LEU A 182 -7.95 1.50 18.55
CA LEU A 182 -7.68 1.09 19.93
C LEU A 182 -7.69 2.30 20.88
N LEU A 183 -6.93 3.35 20.55
CA LEU A 183 -6.84 4.56 21.37
C LEU A 183 -8.21 5.25 21.48
N SER A 184 -8.93 5.34 20.36
CA SER A 184 -10.27 5.91 20.30
C SER A 184 -11.27 5.16 21.19
N ARG A 185 -11.21 3.82 21.22
CA ARG A 185 -12.04 2.99 22.08
C ARG A 185 -11.71 3.17 23.56
N GLU A 186 -10.43 3.25 23.92
CA GLU A 186 -10.00 3.38 25.32
C GLU A 186 -10.24 4.77 25.92
N THR A 187 -10.16 5.82 25.11
CA THR A 187 -10.22 7.22 25.56
C THR A 187 -11.58 7.88 25.31
N ASN A 188 -12.50 7.18 24.64
CA ASN A 188 -13.75 7.71 24.10
C ASN A 188 -13.58 8.89 23.12
N LEU A 189 -12.37 9.11 22.59
CA LEU A 189 -12.15 10.08 21.52
C LEU A 189 -12.84 9.62 20.23
N ARG A 190 -13.25 10.56 19.38
CA ARG A 190 -13.57 10.25 17.97
C ARG A 190 -12.30 9.80 17.26
N LEU A 191 -12.45 8.96 16.22
CA LEU A 191 -11.32 8.27 15.59
C LEU A 191 -10.28 9.27 15.05
N GLU A 192 -10.73 10.36 14.43
CA GLU A 192 -9.88 11.41 13.88
C GLU A 192 -9.03 12.12 14.94
N TRP A 193 -9.55 12.28 16.17
CA TRP A 193 -8.79 12.88 17.27
C TRP A 193 -7.78 11.89 17.87
N ALA A 194 -8.13 10.62 17.92
CA ALA A 194 -7.19 9.56 18.29
C ALA A 194 -6.05 9.43 17.26
N MET A 195 -6.36 9.49 15.97
CA MET A 195 -5.33 9.48 14.90
C MET A 195 -4.41 10.70 15.00
N LYS A 196 -4.97 11.89 15.23
CA LYS A 196 -4.19 13.11 15.44
C LYS A 196 -3.27 13.00 16.66
N CYS A 197 -3.76 12.46 17.77
CA CYS A 197 -2.98 12.26 18.97
C CYS A 197 -1.80 11.29 18.75
N LEU A 198 -2.00 10.23 17.96
CA LEU A 198 -0.93 9.32 17.56
C LEU A 198 0.09 10.00 16.64
N GLU A 199 -0.37 10.76 15.65
CA GLU A 199 0.49 11.50 14.73
C GLU A 199 1.39 12.51 15.47
N ASP A 200 0.81 13.30 16.37
CA ASP A 200 1.52 14.30 17.18
C ASP A 200 2.55 13.68 18.15
N ASN A 201 2.43 12.37 18.45
CA ASN A 201 3.33 11.61 19.33
C ASN A 201 4.11 10.52 18.58
N GLY A 202 4.37 10.72 17.28
CA GLY A 202 5.28 9.86 16.51
C GLY A 202 4.79 8.41 16.36
N TRP A 203 3.47 8.20 16.37
CA TRP A 203 2.81 6.90 16.30
C TRP A 203 3.16 5.94 17.45
N GLN A 204 3.62 6.48 18.57
CA GLN A 204 3.86 5.69 19.79
C GLN A 204 2.60 5.65 20.65
N TYR A 205 1.95 4.49 20.71
CA TYR A 205 0.66 4.30 21.37
C TYR A 205 0.64 4.77 22.83
N ASN A 206 1.63 4.35 23.63
CA ASN A 206 1.70 4.68 25.05
C ASN A 206 1.96 6.17 25.28
N ASP A 207 2.80 6.79 24.45
CA ASP A 207 3.11 8.21 24.55
C ASP A 207 1.90 9.06 24.17
N ALA A 208 1.20 8.70 23.09
CA ALA A 208 -0.05 9.33 22.68
C ALA A 208 -1.13 9.24 23.78
N LYS A 209 -1.32 8.06 24.37
CA LYS A 209 -2.27 7.86 25.47
C LYS A 209 -1.93 8.72 26.68
N ASN A 210 -0.66 8.75 27.10
CA ASN A 210 -0.22 9.56 28.23
C ASN A 210 -0.35 11.07 27.96
N ALA A 211 -0.04 11.51 26.73
CA ALA A 211 -0.19 12.89 26.32
C ALA A 211 -1.67 13.33 26.35
N PHE A 212 -2.57 12.48 25.87
CA PHE A 212 -4.02 12.71 25.96
C PHE A 212 -4.50 12.82 27.41
N LEU A 213 -4.13 11.87 28.29
CA LEU A 213 -4.57 11.87 29.70
C LEU A 213 -4.15 13.16 30.41
N ARG A 214 -2.93 13.64 30.17
CA ARG A 214 -2.44 14.91 30.71
C ARG A 214 -3.25 16.11 30.19
N LEU A 215 -3.59 16.14 28.90
CA LEU A 215 -4.44 17.20 28.35
C LEU A 215 -5.86 17.16 28.90
N LEU A 216 -6.37 15.96 29.17
CA LEU A 216 -7.68 15.74 29.78
C LEU A 216 -7.71 16.28 31.21
N GLU A 217 -6.71 15.95 32.03
CA GLU A 217 -6.55 16.46 33.39
C GLU A 217 -6.45 17.99 33.43
N GLN A 218 -5.80 18.59 32.43
CA GLN A 218 -5.66 20.04 32.31
C GLN A 218 -6.94 20.73 31.77
N GLY A 219 -7.97 19.99 31.37
CA GLY A 219 -9.17 20.54 30.76
C GLY A 219 -8.96 21.13 29.36
N ASN A 220 -7.85 20.77 28.69
CA ASN A 220 -7.45 21.31 27.39
C ASN A 220 -7.98 20.48 26.20
N VAL A 221 -8.74 19.42 26.44
CA VAL A 221 -9.36 18.62 25.38
C VAL A 221 -10.75 19.19 25.07
N PRO A 222 -11.01 19.65 23.83
CA PRO A 222 -12.30 20.22 23.47
C PRO A 222 -13.40 19.14 23.56
N PRO A 223 -14.62 19.47 24.00
CA PRO A 223 -15.73 18.50 24.09
C PRO A 223 -16.05 17.79 22.77
N GLN A 224 -15.84 18.47 21.64
CA GLN A 224 -16.05 17.94 20.29
C GLN A 224 -15.11 16.79 19.92
N ALA A 225 -14.05 16.57 20.72
CA ALA A 225 -13.10 15.47 20.52
C ALA A 225 -13.66 14.13 20.98
N PHE A 226 -14.70 14.11 21.81
CA PHE A 226 -15.31 12.90 22.35
C PHE A 226 -16.48 12.41 21.48
N ARG A 227 -16.71 11.10 21.52
CA ARG A 227 -17.94 10.50 20.98
C ARG A 227 -19.07 10.80 21.97
N ASN A 228 -20.16 11.38 21.46
CA ASN A 228 -21.38 11.64 22.26
C ASN A 228 -21.94 10.35 22.85
#